data_AF-A0A834F8T4-F1
#
_entry.id   AF-A0A834F8T4-F1
#
_cell.length_a   1.000
_cell.length_b   1.000
_cell.length_c   1.000
_cell.angle_alpha   90.00
_cell.angle_beta   90.00
_cell.angle_gamma   90.00
#
_symmetry.space_group_name_H-M   'P 1'
#
loop_
_entity.id
_entity.type
_entity.pdbx_description
1 polymer ?
#
loop_
_entity_poly.entity_id
_entity_poly.type
_entity_poly.pdbx_seq_one_letter_code
_entity_poly.pdbx_strand_id
1 'polypeptide(L)'
;MRSLNTIDGKYEPNKKTSTKSLEDFRSRVRTEREEKKIEGDLRRSQRACEQLDSQKSITTPREAWYWPEVNADEEEDDLEEEEKEEEEEEGINLTPFDKLQILTSYLRGIHFYCIWCGTTYNDEEDLCSNCPGDSAADHE
;
A
#
# COMPACT_ATOMS: atom_id res chain seq x y z
N MET A 1 -12.57 -15.15 -74.19
CA MET A 1 -13.08 -14.16 -73.21
C MET A 1 -12.54 -14.56 -71.85
N ARG A 2 -11.71 -13.71 -71.22
CA ARG A 2 -10.94 -14.02 -70.00
C ARG A 2 -11.84 -13.88 -68.76
N SER A 3 -11.78 -14.89 -67.88
CA SER A 3 -12.45 -14.94 -66.59
C SER A 3 -12.00 -13.81 -65.66
N LEU A 4 -12.96 -13.18 -64.99
CA LEU A 4 -12.69 -12.30 -63.85
C LEU A 4 -12.77 -13.14 -62.59
N ASN A 5 -11.62 -13.33 -61.93
CA ASN A 5 -11.55 -13.86 -60.57
C ASN A 5 -11.76 -12.71 -59.59
N THR A 6 -12.85 -12.75 -58.82
CA THR A 6 -13.03 -11.88 -57.65
C THR A 6 -12.33 -12.51 -56.46
N ILE A 7 -11.37 -11.77 -55.89
CA ILE A 7 -10.64 -12.10 -54.66
C ILE A 7 -11.43 -11.57 -53.46
N ASP A 8 -12.18 -12.44 -52.77
CA ASP A 8 -12.77 -12.15 -51.46
C ASP A 8 -11.68 -12.24 -50.37
N GLY A 9 -10.99 -11.12 -50.15
CA GLY A 9 -10.08 -10.94 -49.02
C GLY A 9 -10.87 -10.78 -47.72
N LYS A 10 -11.04 -11.86 -46.96
CA LYS A 10 -11.57 -11.80 -45.58
C LYS A 10 -10.50 -11.23 -44.66
N TYR A 11 -10.66 -9.98 -44.24
CA TYR A 11 -9.91 -9.38 -43.13
C TYR A 11 -10.46 -9.93 -41.81
N GLU A 12 -9.72 -10.82 -41.15
CA GLU A 12 -10.00 -11.24 -39.78
C GLU A 12 -9.31 -10.29 -38.80
N PRO A 13 -10.04 -9.50 -37.99
CA PRO A 13 -9.40 -8.66 -36.98
C PRO A 13 -8.71 -9.55 -35.94
N ASN A 14 -7.45 -9.21 -35.66
CA ASN A 14 -6.57 -9.96 -34.76
C ASN A 14 -7.10 -9.93 -33.32
N LYS A 15 -7.93 -10.90 -32.95
CA LYS A 15 -8.53 -11.02 -31.60
C LYS A 15 -7.47 -11.09 -30.48
N LYS A 16 -6.24 -11.50 -30.78
CA LYS A 16 -5.17 -11.72 -29.80
C LYS A 16 -4.53 -10.43 -29.29
N THR A 17 -4.52 -9.35 -30.08
CA THR A 17 -3.97 -8.06 -29.64
C THR A 17 -4.95 -7.30 -28.74
N SER A 18 -6.25 -7.41 -29.02
CA SER A 18 -7.32 -6.78 -28.22
C SER A 18 -7.49 -7.44 -26.84
N THR A 19 -7.42 -8.78 -26.76
CA THR A 19 -7.49 -9.49 -25.47
C THR A 19 -6.27 -9.23 -24.61
N LYS A 20 -5.08 -9.23 -25.20
CA LYS A 20 -3.82 -8.93 -24.48
C LYS A 20 -3.82 -7.52 -23.90
N SER A 21 -4.33 -6.54 -24.66
CA SER A 21 -4.51 -5.17 -24.18
C SER A 21 -5.47 -5.06 -22.98
N LEU A 22 -6.57 -5.85 -22.97
CA LEU A 22 -7.52 -5.88 -21.85
C LEU A 22 -6.96 -6.57 -20.60
N GLU A 23 -6.18 -7.64 -20.77
CA GLU A 23 -5.51 -8.33 -19.65
C GLU A 23 -4.42 -7.45 -19.03
N ASP A 24 -3.63 -6.75 -19.86
CA ASP A 24 -2.63 -5.79 -19.39
C ASP A 24 -3.29 -4.62 -18.64
N PHE A 25 -4.40 -4.08 -19.16
CA PHE A 25 -5.16 -3.03 -18.48
C PHE A 25 -5.70 -3.49 -17.12
N ARG A 26 -6.33 -4.66 -17.05
CA ARG A 26 -6.83 -5.23 -15.79
C ARG A 26 -5.72 -5.46 -14.77
N SER A 27 -4.56 -5.91 -15.24
CA SER A 27 -3.39 -6.14 -14.38
C SER A 27 -2.88 -4.83 -13.78
N ARG A 28 -2.77 -3.77 -14.58
CA ARG A 28 -2.37 -2.43 -14.09
C ARG A 28 -3.33 -1.88 -13.04
N VAL A 29 -4.62 -1.89 -13.34
CA VAL A 29 -5.65 -1.40 -12.39
C VAL A 29 -5.62 -2.19 -11.07
N ARG A 30 -5.32 -3.49 -11.12
CA ARG A 30 -5.17 -4.31 -9.91
C ARG A 30 -3.94 -3.88 -9.09
N THR A 31 -2.80 -3.69 -9.75
CA THR A 31 -1.57 -3.25 -9.11
C THR A 31 -1.72 -1.86 -8.49
N GLU A 32 -2.26 -0.89 -9.23
CA GLU A 32 -2.52 0.48 -8.73
C GLU A 32 -3.43 0.47 -7.49
N ARG A 33 -4.45 -0.39 -7.46
CA ARG A 33 -5.32 -0.53 -6.29
C ARG A 33 -4.57 -1.08 -5.08
N GLU A 34 -3.68 -2.04 -5.29
CA GLU A 34 -2.88 -2.66 -4.24
C GLU A 34 -1.86 -1.67 -3.66
N GLU A 35 -1.19 -0.91 -4.53
CA GLU A 35 -0.28 0.17 -4.13
C GLU A 35 -1.01 1.23 -3.29
N LYS A 36 -2.19 1.69 -3.73
CA LYS A 36 -3.02 2.64 -2.96
C LYS A 36 -3.45 2.08 -1.60
N LYS A 37 -3.73 0.77 -1.52
CA LYS A 37 -4.06 0.11 -0.25
C LYS A 37 -2.84 0.11 0.68
N ILE A 38 -1.66 -0.23 0.16
CA ILE A 38 -0.40 -0.23 0.91
C ILE A 38 -0.10 1.18 1.44
N GLU A 39 -0.24 2.21 0.61
CA GLU A 39 0.01 3.59 1.03
C GLU A 39 -0.99 4.05 2.09
N GLY A 40 -2.27 3.72 1.94
CA GLY A 40 -3.29 4.01 2.94
C GLY A 40 -3.00 3.32 4.28
N ASP A 41 -2.62 2.05 4.25
CA ASP A 41 -2.21 1.30 5.45
C ASP A 41 -0.93 1.88 6.07
N LEU A 42 0.03 2.33 5.26
CA LEU A 42 1.25 2.98 5.74
C LEU A 42 0.92 4.30 6.47
N ARG A 43 0.08 5.16 5.88
CA ARG A 43 -0.32 6.43 6.49
C ARG A 43 -1.04 6.22 7.82
N ARG A 44 -1.94 5.23 7.89
CA ARG A 44 -2.63 4.83 9.13
C ARG A 44 -1.63 4.31 10.18
N SER A 45 -0.66 3.52 9.75
CA SER A 45 0.40 2.99 10.61
C SER A 45 1.26 4.11 11.19
N GLN A 46 1.63 5.10 10.39
CA GLN A 46 2.45 6.24 10.81
C GLN A 46 1.75 7.07 11.89
N ARG A 47 0.47 7.41 11.67
CA ARG A 47 -0.35 8.13 12.66
C ARG A 47 -0.50 7.34 13.96
N ALA A 48 -0.79 6.05 13.87
CA ALA A 48 -0.87 5.19 15.05
C ALA A 48 0.48 5.10 15.79
N CYS A 49 1.59 5.04 15.04
CA CYS A 49 2.93 4.99 15.59
C CYS A 49 3.23 6.24 16.42
N GLU A 50 3.05 7.43 15.86
CA GLU A 50 3.27 8.69 16.55
C GLU A 50 2.40 8.80 17.82
N GLN A 51 1.12 8.45 17.71
CA GLN A 51 0.20 8.49 18.82
C GLN A 51 0.61 7.55 19.97
N LEU A 52 1.00 6.31 19.64
CA LEU A 52 1.37 5.30 20.63
C LEU A 52 2.76 5.56 21.21
N ASP A 53 3.70 6.06 20.41
CA ASP A 53 5.02 6.50 20.84
C ASP A 53 4.91 7.65 21.85
N SER A 54 4.07 8.65 21.56
CA SER A 54 3.80 9.78 22.45
C SER A 54 3.27 9.33 23.82
N GLN A 55 2.40 8.31 23.85
CA GLN A 55 1.90 7.72 25.10
C GLN A 55 3.02 7.06 25.94
N LYS A 56 4.08 6.58 25.28
CA LYS A 56 5.27 6.01 25.93
C LYS A 56 6.38 7.05 26.15
N SER A 57 6.09 8.34 25.96
CA SER A 57 7.07 9.44 26.07
C SER A 57 8.25 9.31 25.09
N ILE A 58 8.04 8.65 23.95
CA ILE A 58 8.99 8.64 22.83
C ILE A 58 8.71 9.92 22.02
N THR A 59 9.66 10.84 21.99
CA THR A 59 9.51 12.17 21.34
C THR A 59 10.24 12.28 20.01
N THR A 60 10.86 11.20 19.54
CA THR A 60 11.65 11.17 18.32
C THR A 60 11.42 9.83 17.63
N PRO A 61 11.02 9.82 16.36
CA PRO A 61 10.79 8.58 15.64
C PRO A 61 12.11 7.83 15.41
N ARG A 62 12.03 6.51 15.25
CA ARG A 62 13.20 5.66 14.97
C ARG A 62 13.83 5.98 13.62
N GLU A 63 13.00 6.19 12.61
CA GLU A 63 13.38 6.69 11.29
C GLU A 63 12.44 7.85 10.94
N ALA A 64 12.88 8.84 10.18
CA ALA A 64 12.09 10.04 9.88
C ALA A 64 10.69 9.73 9.32
N TRP A 65 10.57 8.66 8.52
CA TRP A 65 9.32 8.23 7.88
C TRP A 65 8.41 7.38 8.79
N TYR A 66 8.77 7.08 10.04
CA TYR A 66 7.90 6.32 10.97
C TYR A 66 6.67 7.12 11.40
N TRP A 67 6.80 8.44 11.49
CA TRP A 67 5.70 9.35 11.82
C TRP A 67 5.30 10.13 10.57
N PRO A 68 4.08 10.68 10.52
CA PRO A 68 3.72 11.65 9.50
C PRO A 68 4.67 12.85 9.60
N GLU A 69 5.07 13.42 8.46
CA GLU A 69 5.73 14.71 8.52
C GLU A 69 4.70 15.76 8.97
N VAL A 70 5.13 16.58 9.92
CA VAL A 70 4.37 17.48 10.82
C VAL A 70 3.48 18.55 10.15
N ASN A 71 3.24 18.46 8.84
CA ASN A 71 2.38 19.36 8.07
C ASN A 71 1.01 18.73 7.70
N ALA A 72 0.67 17.54 8.20
CA ALA A 72 -0.50 16.78 7.75
C ALA A 72 -1.69 16.77 8.73
N ASP A 73 -1.70 17.67 9.73
CA ASP A 73 -2.63 17.64 10.87
C ASP A 73 -3.44 18.92 11.10
N GLU A 74 -3.68 19.72 10.06
CA GLU A 74 -4.87 20.60 10.08
C GLU A 74 -5.90 20.07 9.07
N GLU A 75 -6.91 19.41 9.66
CA GLU A 75 -8.24 19.12 9.12
C GLU A 75 -8.54 17.68 8.66
N GLU A 76 -9.64 17.22 9.23
CA GLU A 76 -10.38 16.01 8.99
C GLU A 76 -10.99 16.08 7.57
N ASP A 77 -10.77 15.02 6.78
CA ASP A 77 -11.41 14.74 5.49
C ASP A 77 -10.75 15.30 4.21
N ASP A 78 -10.79 14.44 3.20
CA ASP A 78 -10.52 14.63 1.78
C ASP A 78 -9.09 14.53 1.20
N LEU A 79 -9.10 13.88 0.04
CA LEU A 79 -7.99 13.34 -0.72
C LEU A 79 -7.17 14.44 -1.40
N GLU A 80 -6.04 14.86 -0.82
CA GLU A 80 -5.01 15.54 -1.60
C GLU A 80 -3.67 14.78 -1.50
N GLU A 81 -3.40 14.10 -2.61
CA GLU A 81 -2.14 13.47 -3.00
C GLU A 81 -1.13 14.60 -3.27
N GLU A 82 -0.55 15.17 -2.21
CA GLU A 82 0.61 16.04 -2.37
C GLU A 82 1.80 15.17 -2.74
N GLU A 83 2.23 15.26 -4.01
CA GLU A 83 3.51 14.75 -4.51
C GLU A 83 4.64 15.31 -3.63
N LYS A 84 5.10 14.50 -2.66
CA LYS A 84 6.32 14.80 -1.93
C LYS A 84 7.52 14.40 -2.78
N GLU A 85 8.34 15.40 -3.10
CA GLU A 85 9.69 15.21 -3.62
C GLU A 85 10.46 14.31 -2.65
N GLU A 86 10.84 13.12 -3.13
CA GLU A 86 11.70 12.19 -2.39
C GLU A 86 13.05 12.88 -2.17
N GLU A 87 13.33 13.37 -0.96
CA GLU A 87 14.71 13.70 -0.57
C GLU A 87 15.51 12.40 -0.62
N GLU A 88 16.43 12.30 -1.59
CA GLU A 88 17.39 11.21 -1.75
C GLU A 88 18.36 11.18 -0.56
N GLU A 89 17.92 10.62 0.57
CA GLU A 89 18.81 10.17 1.64
C GLU A 89 19.60 8.95 1.12
N GLU A 90 20.92 8.88 1.36
CA GLU A 90 21.81 7.79 0.94
C GLU A 90 21.53 6.46 1.70
N GLY A 91 20.27 6.07 1.80
CA GLY A 91 19.76 4.80 2.30
C GLY A 91 19.12 4.00 1.17
N ILE A 92 18.95 2.70 1.40
CA ILE A 92 18.22 1.80 0.51
C ILE A 92 16.88 2.45 0.15
N ASN A 93 16.57 2.64 -1.14
CA ASN A 93 15.26 3.14 -1.58
C ASN A 93 14.18 2.13 -1.17
N LEU A 94 13.51 2.40 -0.04
CA LEU A 94 12.48 1.54 0.54
C LEU A 94 11.13 1.86 -0.12
N THR A 95 10.49 0.83 -0.66
CA THR A 95 9.14 0.97 -1.22
C THR A 95 8.12 1.23 -0.09
N PRO A 96 6.93 1.79 -0.40
CA PRO A 96 5.84 1.90 0.58
C PRO A 96 5.49 0.57 1.26
N PHE A 97 5.63 -0.55 0.52
CA PHE A 97 5.44 -1.88 1.06
C PHE A 97 6.49 -2.23 2.12
N ASP A 98 7.77 -1.98 1.84
CA ASP A 98 8.85 -2.24 2.80
C ASP A 98 8.68 -1.38 4.06
N LYS A 99 8.36 -0.09 3.89
CA LYS A 99 8.05 0.84 4.98
C LYS A 99 6.90 0.31 5.84
N LEU A 100 5.82 -0.15 5.21
CA LEU A 100 4.65 -0.71 5.91
C LEU A 100 5.01 -1.97 6.70
N GLN A 101 5.79 -2.89 6.12
CA GLN A 101 6.23 -4.12 6.80
C GLN A 101 7.08 -3.82 8.03
N ILE A 102 8.05 -2.90 7.89
CA ILE A 102 8.93 -2.47 8.98
C ILE A 102 8.11 -1.80 10.09
N LEU A 103 7.20 -0.89 9.73
CA LEU A 103 6.40 -0.14 10.69
C LEU A 103 5.37 -1.02 11.41
N THR A 104 4.74 -1.96 10.69
CA THR A 104 3.85 -2.97 11.27
C THR A 104 4.61 -3.82 12.30
N SER A 105 5.83 -4.25 11.98
CA SER A 105 6.67 -5.01 12.90
C SER A 105 6.99 -4.21 14.17
N TYR A 106 7.27 -2.91 14.04
CA TYR A 106 7.47 -2.01 15.18
C TYR A 106 6.22 -1.87 16.04
N LEU A 107 5.07 -1.58 15.42
CA LEU A 107 3.78 -1.44 16.12
C LEU A 107 3.40 -2.71 16.89
N ARG A 108 3.60 -3.88 16.28
CA ARG A 108 3.32 -5.18 16.91
C ARG A 108 4.31 -5.51 18.03
N GLY A 109 5.60 -5.27 17.83
CA GLY A 109 6.62 -5.64 18.81
C GLY A 109 6.77 -4.66 19.98
N ILE A 110 6.58 -3.37 19.74
CA ILE A 110 6.74 -2.34 20.77
C ILE A 110 5.42 -1.98 21.42
N HIS A 111 4.35 -1.86 20.64
CA HIS A 111 3.06 -1.37 21.12
C HIS A 111 1.99 -2.46 21.25
N PHE A 112 2.31 -3.70 20.87
CA PHE A 112 1.33 -4.78 20.75
C PHE A 112 0.09 -4.29 20.00
N TYR A 113 0.28 -3.53 18.92
CA TYR A 113 -0.80 -2.93 18.17
C TYR A 113 -0.91 -3.59 16.78
N CYS A 114 -2.14 -3.86 16.35
CA CYS A 114 -2.42 -4.29 14.99
C CYS A 114 -3.27 -3.24 14.25
N ILE A 115 -2.76 -2.73 13.13
CA ILE A 115 -3.41 -1.70 12.32
C ILE A 115 -4.70 -2.19 11.65
N TRP A 116 -4.82 -3.49 11.40
CA TRP A 116 -5.98 -4.09 10.74
C TRP A 116 -7.08 -4.45 11.74
N CYS A 117 -6.73 -4.89 12.95
CA CYS A 117 -7.69 -5.03 14.04
C CYS A 117 -8.11 -3.68 14.65
N GLY A 118 -7.24 -2.67 14.56
CA GLY A 118 -7.47 -1.36 15.15
C GLY A 118 -7.41 -1.35 16.68
N THR A 119 -6.68 -2.29 17.28
CA THR A 119 -6.59 -2.42 18.75
C THR A 119 -5.15 -2.69 19.21
N THR A 120 -4.86 -2.22 20.42
CA THR A 120 -3.72 -2.68 21.21
C THR A 120 -4.10 -3.96 21.97
N TYR A 121 -3.10 -4.79 22.22
CA TYR A 121 -3.17 -6.01 23.02
C TYR A 121 -2.36 -5.82 24.30
N ASN A 122 -2.59 -6.68 25.28
CA ASN A 122 -1.95 -6.55 26.58
C ASN A 122 -0.45 -6.85 26.53
N ASP A 123 -0.08 -7.86 25.74
CA ASP A 123 1.28 -8.35 25.57
C ASP A 123 1.41 -9.17 24.27
N GLU A 124 2.60 -9.73 24.06
CA GLU A 124 2.93 -10.55 22.89
C GLU A 124 2.07 -11.83 22.79
N GLU A 125 1.77 -12.48 23.91
CA GLU A 125 0.97 -13.71 23.92
C GLU A 125 -0.49 -13.43 23.53
N ASP A 126 -1.04 -12.35 24.08
CA ASP A 126 -2.37 -11.86 23.76
C ASP A 126 -2.49 -11.49 22.28
N LEU A 127 -1.49 -10.77 21.74
CA LEU A 127 -1.41 -10.43 20.33
C LEU A 127 -1.38 -11.69 19.44
N CYS A 128 -0.50 -12.65 19.74
CA CYS A 128 -0.36 -13.87 18.95
C CYS A 128 -1.61 -14.76 18.98
N SER A 129 -2.37 -14.73 20.08
CA SER A 129 -3.54 -15.59 20.25
C SER A 129 -4.82 -14.98 19.69
N ASN A 130 -4.92 -13.64 19.68
CA ASN A 130 -6.16 -12.93 19.35
C ASN A 130 -6.08 -12.12 18.05
N CYS A 131 -4.91 -11.96 17.43
CA CYS A 131 -4.76 -11.32 16.13
C CYS A 131 -4.72 -12.35 15.00
N PRO A 132 -5.54 -12.22 13.94
CA PRO A 132 -5.55 -13.15 12.79
C PRO A 132 -4.21 -13.31 12.06
N GLY A 133 -3.38 -12.27 12.04
CA GLY A 133 -2.07 -12.28 11.38
C GLY A 133 -1.40 -10.91 11.38
N ASP A 134 -0.35 -10.74 10.60
CA ASP A 134 0.44 -9.52 10.48
C ASP A 134 0.36 -8.89 9.08
N SER A 135 -0.60 -9.33 8.25
CA SER A 135 -0.86 -8.74 6.95
C SER A 135 -2.33 -8.37 6.78
N ALA A 136 -2.60 -7.46 5.83
CA ALA A 136 -3.96 -7.09 5.46
C ALA A 136 -4.80 -8.29 5.01
N ALA A 137 -4.17 -9.30 4.39
CA ALA A 137 -4.84 -10.48 3.87
C ALA A 137 -5.39 -11.40 4.96
N ASP A 138 -4.80 -11.38 6.16
CA ASP A 138 -5.28 -12.17 7.31
C ASP A 138 -6.57 -11.61 7.92
N HIS A 139 -7.00 -10.42 7.47
CA HIS A 139 -8.11 -9.66 8.03
C HIS A 139 -9.22 -9.34 7.01
N GLU A 140 -9.25 -10.04 5.87
CA GLU A 140 -10.31 -9.93 4.84
C GLU A 140 -11.45 -10.96 5.00
#